data_AF-A0A2A3X5D3-F1
#
_entry.id   AF-A0A2A3X5D3-F1
#
_cell.length_a   1.000
_cell.length_b   1.000
_cell.length_c   1.000
_cell.angle_alpha   90.00
_cell.angle_beta   90.00
_cell.angle_gamma   90.00
#
_symmetry.space_group_name_H-M   'P 1'
#
loop_
_entity.id
_entity.type
_entity.pdbx_description
1 polymer ?
#
loop_
_entity_poly.entity_id
_entity_poly.type
_entity_poly.pdbx_seq_one_letter_code
_entity_poly.pdbx_strand_id
1 'polypeptide(L)'
;MSTPAGLPVRPGKIIAVHVAYESRSAQRGKRPAQPSYFLKATSSLAASGDAIERPAGTSLLAFEGEIAVVIGTAARSVSADEAWSYVEGVTASNDFGLYDIKAPDKGSNLRSKSRDGYTPMGPNIIPAAEADPQSLRIRTWVNGEVKQDDGTSAAQLIFPLTQIVADLSQHMTLEPGDVILTGTPAGSSVVAPGDTVEVEVSATSASTGAELSSGRLVTNVVEGAGEFDPKLGSTPAVTEALQADAWGSREEAGLAPEESAANPLSEDLRAKLTEAPTAGLSAQLRGRGLNNVVIEGVSPLVPGSKVVGTAKTLRFVPNREDLFKSHGGGYNAQKRAFDTLRSGEVVVIEARGEAGSGTLGDVLALRAKAQGATGVITDGGVRDSAEVAGILPVFATAKNPAVLGRKHVPWESDVAVACGNATVLPGDVIVGDDDGVIVIPRDLVEEVVDAALAKEIEDGWVAEQVAAGNPIESLFPPKGEWKEKFEAWKAAR
;
A
#
# COMPACT_ATOMS: atom_id res chain seq x y z
N MET A 1 -22.06 -1.01 -35.38
CA MET A 1 -22.16 -2.40 -34.89
C MET A 1 -23.56 -2.57 -34.31
N SER A 2 -24.24 -3.68 -34.59
CA SER A 2 -25.56 -3.93 -34.00
C SER A 2 -25.40 -4.25 -32.52
N THR A 3 -26.01 -3.44 -31.65
CA THR A 3 -26.14 -3.73 -30.22
C THR A 3 -26.70 -5.15 -30.03
N PRO A 4 -26.14 -5.97 -29.10
CA PRO A 4 -26.70 -7.27 -28.75
C PRO A 4 -28.21 -7.19 -28.52
N ALA A 5 -28.95 -8.18 -29.05
CA ALA A 5 -30.38 -8.28 -28.79
C ALA A 5 -30.61 -8.57 -27.29
N GLY A 6 -31.60 -7.92 -26.67
CA GLY A 6 -31.93 -8.13 -25.25
C GLY A 6 -31.30 -7.13 -24.27
N LEU A 7 -30.47 -6.19 -24.74
CA LEU A 7 -30.02 -5.06 -23.92
C LEU A 7 -31.13 -4.02 -23.72
N PRO A 8 -31.33 -3.50 -22.49
CA PRO A 8 -32.36 -2.50 -22.23
C PRO A 8 -31.95 -1.07 -22.67
N VAL A 9 -30.67 -0.85 -22.99
CA VAL A 9 -30.11 0.45 -23.40
C VAL A 9 -29.12 0.28 -24.55
N ARG A 10 -28.93 1.34 -25.35
CA ARG A 10 -27.94 1.41 -26.43
C ARG A 10 -26.96 2.56 -26.19
N PRO A 11 -25.85 2.33 -25.47
CA PRO A 11 -24.93 3.40 -25.09
C PRO A 11 -24.15 3.99 -26.26
N GLY A 12 -24.03 5.32 -26.28
CA GLY A 12 -23.08 6.03 -27.13
C GLY A 12 -21.65 5.92 -26.57
N LYS A 13 -21.52 6.07 -25.26
CA LYS A 13 -20.30 5.82 -24.48
C LYS A 13 -20.61 5.14 -23.14
N ILE A 14 -19.62 4.40 -22.65
CA ILE A 14 -19.63 3.75 -21.34
C ILE A 14 -18.46 4.33 -20.53
N ILE A 15 -18.80 5.03 -19.45
CA ILE A 15 -17.83 5.63 -18.53
C ILE A 15 -17.88 4.82 -17.25
N ALA A 16 -16.73 4.47 -16.68
CA ALA A 16 -16.66 3.73 -15.44
C ALA A 16 -15.86 4.52 -14.40
N VAL A 17 -16.31 4.50 -13.16
CA VAL A 17 -15.63 5.12 -12.03
C VAL A 17 -14.69 4.10 -11.40
N HIS A 18 -13.44 4.49 -11.16
CA HIS A 18 -12.58 3.72 -10.26
C HIS A 18 -13.14 3.75 -8.82
N VAL A 19 -12.64 2.88 -7.94
CA VAL A 19 -12.91 2.82 -6.47
C VAL A 19 -13.87 3.89 -5.94
N ALA A 20 -15.15 3.54 -5.81
CA ALA A 20 -16.22 4.46 -5.39
C ALA A 20 -16.95 4.03 -4.10
N TYR A 21 -16.69 2.82 -3.58
CA TYR A 21 -17.31 2.30 -2.36
C TYR A 21 -16.33 2.33 -1.17
N GLU A 22 -16.87 2.64 0.01
CA GLU A 22 -16.17 2.60 1.29
C GLU A 22 -15.55 1.23 1.54
N SER A 23 -16.34 0.17 1.32
CA SER A 23 -15.92 -1.22 1.47
C SER A 23 -14.72 -1.55 0.58
N ARG A 24 -14.75 -1.15 -0.70
CA ARG A 24 -13.64 -1.38 -1.64
C ARG A 24 -12.41 -0.54 -1.33
N SER A 25 -12.60 0.69 -0.88
CA SER A 25 -11.50 1.56 -0.41
C SER A 25 -10.79 0.96 0.81
N ALA A 26 -11.55 0.43 1.77
CA ALA A 26 -11.03 -0.26 2.95
C ALA A 26 -10.25 -1.52 2.57
N GLN A 27 -10.79 -2.35 1.66
CA GLN A 27 -10.13 -3.56 1.17
C GLN A 27 -8.77 -3.24 0.50
N ARG A 28 -8.68 -2.16 -0.29
CA ARG A 28 -7.45 -1.77 -0.98
C ARG A 28 -6.53 -0.85 -0.18
N GLY A 29 -6.92 -0.45 1.03
CA GLY A 29 -6.15 0.47 1.89
C GLY A 29 -5.98 1.88 1.31
N LYS A 30 -6.80 2.29 0.33
CA LYS A 30 -6.68 3.59 -0.33
C LYS A 30 -8.04 4.21 -0.64
N ARG A 31 -8.31 5.35 0.01
CA ARG A 31 -9.47 6.21 -0.25
C ARG A 31 -9.12 7.33 -1.25
N PRO A 32 -9.77 7.40 -2.42
CA PRO A 32 -9.59 8.53 -3.33
C PRO A 32 -10.24 9.80 -2.78
N ALA A 33 -9.59 10.96 -3.01
CA ALA A 33 -10.14 12.27 -2.64
C ALA A 33 -11.09 12.85 -3.69
N GLN A 34 -10.98 12.40 -4.95
CA GLN A 34 -11.77 12.83 -6.09
C GLN A 34 -12.09 11.61 -6.97
N PRO A 35 -13.22 11.62 -7.70
CA PRO A 35 -13.54 10.55 -8.62
C PRO A 35 -12.54 10.52 -9.77
N SER A 36 -12.33 9.33 -10.35
CA SER A 36 -11.49 9.17 -11.54
C SER A 36 -12.14 8.17 -12.47
N TYR A 37 -12.04 8.42 -13.77
CA TYR A 37 -12.86 7.77 -14.77
C TYR A 37 -12.03 7.08 -15.85
N PHE A 38 -12.61 6.06 -16.47
CA PHE A 38 -12.10 5.48 -17.70
C PHE A 38 -13.25 5.12 -18.64
N LEU A 39 -12.93 4.85 -19.89
CA LEU A 39 -13.90 4.44 -20.91
C LEU A 39 -13.82 2.94 -21.16
N LYS A 40 -14.98 2.33 -21.39
CA LYS A 40 -15.09 0.96 -21.92
C LYS A 40 -15.59 1.01 -23.35
N ALA A 41 -15.07 0.13 -24.19
CA ALA A 41 -15.53 0.04 -25.58
C ALA A 41 -16.99 -0.42 -25.61
N THR A 42 -17.82 0.18 -26.45
CA THR A 42 -19.23 -0.24 -26.61
C THR A 42 -19.36 -1.64 -27.21
N SER A 43 -18.31 -2.17 -27.87
CA SER A 43 -18.25 -3.57 -28.30
C SER A 43 -18.19 -4.58 -27.15
N SER A 44 -17.85 -4.14 -25.94
CA SER A 44 -17.83 -5.00 -24.76
C SER A 44 -19.22 -5.29 -24.17
N LEU A 45 -20.29 -4.69 -24.69
CA LEU A 45 -21.64 -4.93 -24.19
C LEU A 45 -22.10 -6.37 -24.42
N ALA A 46 -22.82 -6.93 -23.44
CA ALA A 46 -23.49 -8.23 -23.52
C ALA A 46 -24.87 -8.18 -22.84
N ALA A 47 -25.80 -9.03 -23.27
CA ALA A 47 -27.12 -9.17 -22.65
C ALA A 47 -27.10 -10.21 -21.52
N SER A 48 -28.13 -10.19 -20.67
CA SER A 48 -28.32 -11.25 -19.67
C SER A 48 -28.49 -12.61 -20.34
N GLY A 49 -27.74 -13.60 -19.87
CA GLY A 49 -27.69 -14.96 -20.40
C GLY A 49 -26.57 -15.21 -21.40
N ASP A 50 -25.94 -14.15 -21.93
CA ASP A 50 -24.78 -14.29 -22.80
C ASP A 50 -23.58 -14.89 -22.05
N ALA A 51 -22.74 -15.59 -22.81
CA ALA A 51 -21.47 -16.10 -22.31
C ALA A 51 -20.35 -15.08 -22.55
N ILE A 52 -19.41 -14.98 -21.60
CA ILE A 52 -18.17 -14.24 -21.77
C ILE A 52 -16.99 -15.19 -21.82
N GLU A 53 -16.00 -14.86 -22.64
CA GLU A 53 -14.82 -15.68 -22.79
C GLU A 53 -13.72 -15.25 -21.84
N ARG A 54 -13.17 -16.20 -21.08
CA ARG A 54 -11.82 -16.09 -20.51
C ARG A 54 -10.83 -16.72 -21.50
N PRO A 55 -9.93 -15.95 -22.14
CA PRO A 55 -8.97 -16.50 -23.09
C PRO A 55 -8.05 -17.55 -22.47
N ALA A 56 -7.76 -18.63 -23.19
CA ALA A 56 -6.73 -19.58 -22.78
C ALA A 56 -5.38 -18.89 -22.53
N GLY A 57 -4.61 -19.38 -21.55
CA GLY A 57 -3.35 -18.75 -21.14
C GLY A 57 -3.50 -17.53 -20.21
N THR A 58 -4.71 -17.24 -19.73
CA THR A 58 -4.97 -16.21 -18.70
C THR A 58 -5.63 -16.84 -17.47
N SER A 59 -5.46 -16.21 -16.31
CA SER A 59 -5.99 -16.73 -15.05
C SER A 59 -6.77 -15.73 -14.21
N LEU A 60 -6.62 -14.42 -14.40
CA LEU A 60 -7.15 -13.40 -13.49
C LEU A 60 -8.32 -12.62 -14.12
N LEU A 61 -9.37 -13.32 -14.56
CA LEU A 61 -10.63 -12.69 -14.95
C LEU A 61 -11.45 -12.39 -13.69
N ALA A 62 -11.56 -11.12 -13.34
CA ALA A 62 -12.33 -10.69 -12.18
C ALA A 62 -13.71 -10.17 -12.60
N PHE A 63 -14.71 -10.47 -11.77
CA PHE A 63 -16.03 -9.83 -11.86
C PHE A 63 -16.06 -8.60 -10.95
N GLU A 64 -16.84 -7.59 -11.34
CA GLU A 64 -17.06 -6.38 -10.58
C GLU A 64 -18.53 -5.98 -10.75
N GLY A 65 -19.41 -6.42 -9.86
CA GLY A 65 -20.82 -6.03 -9.92
C GLY A 65 -20.97 -4.55 -9.63
N GLU A 66 -21.72 -3.85 -10.48
CA GLU A 66 -21.90 -2.40 -10.43
C GLU A 66 -23.34 -1.98 -10.73
N ILE A 67 -23.69 -0.79 -10.25
CA ILE A 67 -24.91 -0.09 -10.67
C ILE A 67 -24.57 0.70 -11.93
N ALA A 68 -25.31 0.45 -13.01
CA ALA A 68 -25.23 1.23 -14.23
C ALA A 68 -26.30 2.33 -14.20
N VAL A 69 -25.86 3.59 -14.22
CA VAL A 69 -26.71 4.77 -14.39
C VAL A 69 -26.87 5.07 -15.87
N VAL A 70 -28.11 5.13 -16.36
CA VAL A 70 -28.46 5.42 -17.76
C VAL A 70 -28.92 6.86 -17.90
N ILE A 71 -28.24 7.64 -18.74
CA ILE A 71 -28.59 9.02 -19.01
C ILE A 71 -29.80 9.07 -19.96
N GLY A 72 -30.85 9.80 -19.59
CA GLY A 72 -32.08 9.93 -20.38
C GLY A 72 -32.19 11.24 -21.15
N THR A 73 -31.57 12.31 -20.63
CA THR A 73 -31.56 13.63 -21.26
C THR A 73 -30.13 14.15 -21.33
N ALA A 74 -29.79 14.88 -22.41
CA ALA A 74 -28.46 15.44 -22.55
C ALA A 74 -28.10 16.36 -21.38
N ALA A 75 -26.98 16.09 -20.71
CA ALA A 75 -26.51 16.84 -19.54
C ALA A 75 -25.15 17.48 -19.82
N ARG A 76 -25.03 18.78 -19.55
CA ARG A 76 -23.78 19.54 -19.68
C ARG A 76 -23.70 20.60 -18.60
N SER A 77 -22.65 20.56 -17.79
CA SER A 77 -22.40 21.46 -16.66
C SER A 77 -23.60 21.57 -15.71
N VAL A 78 -24.26 20.44 -15.43
CA VAL A 78 -25.43 20.40 -14.53
C VAL A 78 -24.97 20.38 -13.08
N SER A 79 -25.79 20.94 -12.18
CA SER A 79 -25.51 20.88 -10.74
C SER A 79 -25.78 19.48 -10.18
N ALA A 80 -25.18 19.15 -9.02
CA ALA A 80 -25.46 17.87 -8.35
C ALA A 80 -26.94 17.76 -7.92
N ASP A 81 -27.58 18.87 -7.54
CA ASP A 81 -28.98 18.88 -7.13
C ASP A 81 -29.94 18.57 -8.30
N GLU A 82 -29.57 18.93 -9.52
CA GLU A 82 -30.37 18.70 -10.72
C GLU A 82 -30.02 17.38 -11.42
N ALA A 83 -28.82 16.85 -11.18
CA ALA A 83 -28.23 15.74 -11.93
C ALA A 83 -29.14 14.51 -12.07
N TRP A 84 -29.88 14.14 -11.02
CA TRP A 84 -30.75 12.95 -11.07
C TRP A 84 -31.90 13.09 -12.08
N SER A 85 -32.36 14.32 -12.36
CA SER A 85 -33.42 14.57 -13.34
C SER A 85 -33.02 14.27 -14.80
N TYR A 86 -31.71 14.14 -15.06
CA TYR A 86 -31.17 13.78 -16.37
C TYR A 86 -31.00 12.26 -16.55
N VAL A 87 -31.19 11.48 -15.49
CA VAL A 87 -31.07 10.02 -15.49
C VAL A 87 -32.41 9.41 -15.91
N GLU A 88 -32.39 8.48 -16.86
CA GLU A 88 -33.57 7.69 -17.26
C GLU A 88 -33.88 6.61 -16.21
N GLY A 89 -32.83 5.93 -15.77
CA GLY A 89 -32.93 4.86 -14.80
C GLY A 89 -31.60 4.22 -14.46
N VAL A 90 -31.68 3.17 -13.65
CA VAL A 90 -30.54 2.36 -13.25
C VAL A 90 -30.77 0.90 -13.57
N THR A 91 -29.70 0.15 -13.81
CA THR A 91 -29.77 -1.30 -14.02
C THR A 91 -28.51 -1.98 -13.47
N ALA A 92 -28.51 -3.31 -13.40
CA ALA A 92 -27.33 -4.07 -13.03
C ALA A 92 -26.32 -4.12 -14.19
N SER A 93 -25.04 -4.09 -13.86
CA SER A 93 -23.94 -4.31 -14.79
C SER A 93 -22.84 -5.11 -14.11
N ASN A 94 -22.00 -5.78 -14.90
CA ASN A 94 -20.77 -6.39 -14.41
C ASN A 94 -19.59 -5.82 -15.18
N ASP A 95 -18.65 -5.17 -14.50
CA ASP A 95 -17.44 -4.63 -15.11
C ASP A 95 -16.30 -5.66 -15.13
N PHE A 96 -16.44 -6.68 -15.97
CA PHE A 96 -15.43 -7.73 -16.08
C PHE A 96 -14.06 -7.19 -16.50
N GLY A 97 -13.01 -7.67 -15.84
CA GLY A 97 -11.63 -7.25 -16.11
C GLY A 97 -10.66 -8.41 -16.14
N LEU A 98 -9.82 -8.48 -17.18
CA LEU A 98 -8.72 -9.45 -17.27
C LEU A 98 -7.41 -8.81 -16.78
N TYR A 99 -7.01 -9.13 -15.55
CA TYR A 99 -5.87 -8.47 -14.89
C TYR A 99 -4.53 -8.85 -15.51
N ASP A 100 -4.43 -10.01 -16.15
CA ASP A 100 -3.22 -10.51 -16.82
C ASP A 100 -2.69 -9.55 -17.90
N ILE A 101 -3.55 -8.73 -18.50
CA ILE A 101 -3.22 -7.79 -19.58
C ILE A 101 -3.38 -6.32 -19.17
N LYS A 102 -3.51 -6.04 -17.87
CA LYS A 102 -3.76 -4.69 -17.32
C LYS A 102 -2.53 -3.79 -17.33
N ALA A 103 -1.33 -4.36 -17.15
CA ALA A 103 -0.13 -3.61 -16.84
C ALA A 103 0.21 -2.45 -17.83
N PRO A 104 0.13 -2.63 -19.16
CA PRO A 104 0.48 -1.56 -20.10
C PRO A 104 -0.47 -0.36 -20.07
N ASP A 105 -1.74 -0.60 -19.78
CA ASP A 105 -2.81 0.39 -19.86
C ASP A 105 -3.33 0.79 -18.47
N LYS A 106 -2.51 0.56 -17.42
CA LYS A 106 -2.88 0.80 -16.02
C LYS A 106 -3.44 2.22 -15.84
N GLY A 107 -4.71 2.30 -15.43
CA GLY A 107 -5.44 3.57 -15.25
C GLY A 107 -6.43 3.88 -16.38
N SER A 108 -6.11 3.58 -17.64
CA SER A 108 -7.08 3.65 -18.74
C SER A 108 -7.92 2.37 -18.86
N ASN A 109 -7.36 1.23 -18.44
CA ASN A 109 -7.94 -0.10 -18.41
C ASN A 109 -8.47 -0.62 -19.77
N LEU A 110 -8.04 0.00 -20.89
CA LEU A 110 -8.57 -0.27 -22.21
C LEU A 110 -8.53 -1.76 -22.57
N ARG A 111 -7.35 -2.39 -22.56
CA ARG A 111 -7.20 -3.82 -22.88
C ARG A 111 -7.89 -4.75 -21.89
N SER A 112 -7.80 -4.46 -20.60
CA SER A 112 -8.30 -5.37 -19.55
C SER A 112 -9.82 -5.39 -19.46
N LYS A 113 -10.50 -4.27 -19.79
CA LYS A 113 -11.94 -4.07 -19.51
C LYS A 113 -12.82 -3.91 -20.75
N SER A 114 -12.24 -3.95 -21.96
CA SER A 114 -12.98 -3.69 -23.21
C SER A 114 -13.04 -4.87 -24.18
N ARG A 115 -12.76 -6.09 -23.73
CA ARG A 115 -12.99 -7.28 -24.55
C ARG A 115 -14.49 -7.47 -24.79
N ASP A 116 -14.84 -8.14 -25.88
CA ASP A 116 -16.23 -8.42 -26.23
C ASP A 116 -16.94 -9.15 -25.07
N GLY A 117 -18.14 -8.67 -24.72
CA GLY A 117 -18.94 -9.17 -23.62
C GLY A 117 -18.50 -8.77 -22.20
N TYR A 118 -17.42 -7.99 -22.00
CA TYR A 118 -16.94 -7.63 -20.65
C TYR A 118 -17.74 -6.51 -19.95
N THR A 119 -18.90 -6.16 -20.49
CA THR A 119 -19.87 -5.21 -19.91
C THR A 119 -21.29 -5.74 -20.09
N PRO A 120 -21.62 -6.92 -19.52
CA PRO A 120 -23.01 -7.34 -19.50
C PRO A 120 -23.82 -6.35 -18.67
N MET A 121 -25.04 -6.03 -19.12
CA MET A 121 -25.95 -5.17 -18.37
C MET A 121 -27.42 -5.54 -18.57
N GLY A 122 -28.27 -5.09 -17.65
CA GLY A 122 -29.70 -5.38 -17.65
C GLY A 122 -30.10 -6.33 -16.52
N PRO A 123 -31.13 -7.18 -16.70
CA PRO A 123 -32.01 -7.23 -17.87
C PRO A 123 -33.01 -6.06 -17.95
N ASN A 124 -33.42 -5.46 -16.82
CA ASN A 124 -34.43 -4.40 -16.78
C ASN A 124 -33.88 -3.10 -16.19
N ILE A 125 -34.44 -1.96 -16.63
CA ILE A 125 -34.17 -0.64 -16.06
C ILE A 125 -35.18 -0.35 -14.95
N ILE A 126 -34.67 0.07 -13.80
CA ILE A 126 -35.45 0.72 -12.73
C ILE A 126 -35.55 2.20 -13.07
N PRO A 127 -36.75 2.78 -13.28
CA PRO A 127 -36.90 4.19 -13.61
C PRO A 127 -36.34 5.10 -12.52
N ALA A 128 -35.52 6.09 -12.88
CA ALA A 128 -34.90 7.00 -11.90
C ALA A 128 -35.94 7.88 -11.18
N ALA A 129 -37.06 8.19 -11.85
CA ALA A 129 -38.19 8.90 -11.25
C ALA A 129 -38.85 8.13 -10.09
N GLU A 130 -38.65 6.81 -10.03
CA GLU A 130 -39.18 5.94 -8.99
C GLU A 130 -38.11 5.55 -7.96
N ALA A 131 -36.84 5.92 -8.13
CA ALA A 131 -35.76 5.48 -7.27
C ALA A 131 -35.01 6.67 -6.65
N ASP A 132 -34.71 6.56 -5.35
CA ASP A 132 -33.83 7.52 -4.68
C ASP A 132 -32.36 7.10 -4.88
N PRO A 133 -31.50 8.00 -5.42
CA PRO A 133 -30.09 7.68 -5.69
C PRO A 133 -29.28 7.30 -4.45
N GLN A 134 -29.76 7.56 -3.23
CA GLN A 134 -29.09 7.22 -1.97
C GLN A 134 -29.57 5.90 -1.34
N SER A 135 -30.54 5.20 -1.96
CA SER A 135 -31.13 3.99 -1.40
C SER A 135 -31.16 2.80 -2.37
N LEU A 136 -30.27 2.82 -3.37
CA LEU A 136 -30.05 1.67 -4.23
C LEU A 136 -29.20 0.62 -3.52
N ARG A 137 -29.45 -0.65 -3.83
CA ARG A 137 -28.67 -1.78 -3.35
C ARG A 137 -28.15 -2.60 -4.54
N ILE A 138 -26.91 -3.07 -4.44
CA ILE A 138 -26.26 -3.95 -5.40
C ILE A 138 -25.95 -5.28 -4.70
N ARG A 139 -26.28 -6.39 -5.35
CA ARG A 139 -25.86 -7.73 -4.94
C ARG A 139 -25.26 -8.49 -6.10
N THR A 140 -24.16 -9.18 -5.82
CA THR A 140 -23.48 -10.05 -6.79
C THR A 140 -23.35 -11.45 -6.24
N TRP A 141 -23.67 -12.44 -7.05
CA TRP A 141 -23.49 -13.86 -6.74
C TRP A 141 -22.51 -14.50 -7.71
N VAL A 142 -21.73 -15.45 -7.20
CA VAL A 142 -20.95 -16.39 -8.02
C VAL A 142 -21.42 -17.78 -7.66
N ASN A 143 -21.94 -18.52 -8.64
CA ASN A 143 -22.49 -19.86 -8.45
C ASN A 143 -23.53 -19.95 -7.31
N GLY A 144 -24.35 -18.90 -7.17
CA GLY A 144 -25.38 -18.78 -6.13
C GLY A 144 -24.90 -18.29 -4.77
N GLU A 145 -23.59 -18.11 -4.55
CA GLU A 145 -23.04 -17.56 -3.32
C GLU A 145 -22.92 -16.03 -3.40
N VAL A 146 -23.46 -15.30 -2.41
CA VAL A 146 -23.33 -13.83 -2.35
C VAL A 146 -21.87 -13.46 -2.13
N LYS A 147 -21.29 -12.71 -3.07
CA LYS A 147 -19.92 -12.17 -2.97
C LYS A 147 -19.89 -10.67 -2.70
N GLN A 148 -20.90 -9.93 -3.15
CA GLN A 148 -21.02 -8.49 -2.92
C GLN A 148 -22.45 -8.17 -2.47
N ASP A 149 -22.57 -7.29 -1.48
CA ASP A 149 -23.85 -6.80 -0.95
C ASP A 149 -23.62 -5.42 -0.32
N ASP A 150 -23.98 -4.37 -1.05
CA ASP A 150 -23.71 -2.98 -0.62
C ASP A 150 -24.78 -2.03 -1.19
N GLY A 151 -24.70 -0.74 -0.87
CA GLY A 151 -25.69 0.24 -1.30
C GLY A 151 -25.13 1.64 -1.55
N THR A 152 -26.00 2.57 -1.92
CA THR A 152 -25.60 3.93 -2.33
C THR A 152 -25.79 4.99 -1.25
N SER A 153 -25.98 4.58 0.01
CA SER A 153 -26.09 5.52 1.11
C SER A 153 -24.80 6.31 1.32
N ALA A 154 -24.88 7.45 2.00
CA ALA A 154 -23.71 8.29 2.31
C ALA A 154 -22.64 7.58 3.17
N ALA A 155 -22.99 6.47 3.84
CA ALA A 155 -22.07 5.67 4.62
C ALA A 155 -21.38 4.55 3.81
N GLN A 156 -21.81 4.33 2.56
CA GLN A 156 -21.36 3.21 1.72
C GLN A 156 -20.68 3.69 0.43
N LEU A 157 -21.19 4.76 -0.18
CA LEU A 157 -20.68 5.31 -1.43
C LEU A 157 -19.86 6.59 -1.18
N ILE A 158 -18.61 6.60 -1.63
CA ILE A 158 -17.65 7.70 -1.44
C ILE A 158 -18.09 8.97 -2.18
N PHE A 159 -18.59 8.78 -3.42
CA PHE A 159 -19.06 9.86 -4.29
C PHE A 159 -20.53 9.60 -4.63
N PRO A 160 -21.47 10.45 -4.17
CA PRO A 160 -22.88 10.31 -4.52
C PRO A 160 -23.10 10.23 -6.03
N LEU A 161 -24.10 9.45 -6.47
CA LEU A 161 -24.40 9.28 -7.90
C LEU A 161 -24.66 10.59 -8.63
N THR A 162 -25.34 11.52 -7.95
CA THR A 162 -25.58 12.88 -8.44
C THR A 162 -24.30 13.69 -8.62
N GLN A 163 -23.31 13.53 -7.73
CA GLN A 163 -21.99 14.14 -7.87
C GLN A 163 -21.28 13.57 -9.11
N ILE A 164 -21.32 12.26 -9.32
CA ILE A 164 -20.65 11.61 -10.47
C ILE A 164 -21.18 12.16 -11.80
N VAL A 165 -22.51 12.26 -11.94
CA VAL A 165 -23.15 12.81 -13.15
C VAL A 165 -22.79 14.28 -13.35
N ALA A 166 -22.90 15.10 -12.30
CA ALA A 166 -22.55 16.52 -12.36
C ALA A 166 -21.09 16.74 -12.74
N ASP A 167 -20.17 16.00 -12.11
CA ASP A 167 -18.73 16.09 -12.34
C ASP A 167 -18.37 15.72 -13.77
N LEU A 168 -18.89 14.59 -14.30
CA LEU A 168 -18.66 14.23 -15.70
C LEU A 168 -19.24 15.26 -16.67
N SER A 169 -20.44 15.78 -16.39
CA SER A 169 -21.11 16.74 -17.25
C SER A 169 -20.34 18.05 -17.42
N GLN A 170 -19.48 18.41 -16.46
CA GLN A 170 -18.66 19.62 -16.54
C GLN A 170 -17.51 19.46 -17.56
N HIS A 171 -17.12 18.22 -17.85
CA HIS A 171 -16.00 17.88 -18.73
C HIS A 171 -16.46 17.45 -20.13
N MET A 172 -17.64 16.84 -20.23
CA MET A 172 -18.21 16.37 -21.49
C MET A 172 -19.74 16.43 -21.47
N THR A 173 -20.38 16.57 -22.63
CA THR A 173 -21.82 16.33 -22.72
C THR A 173 -22.08 14.84 -22.52
N LEU A 174 -22.93 14.52 -21.56
CA LEU A 174 -23.56 13.20 -21.43
C LEU A 174 -24.79 13.18 -22.34
N GLU A 175 -24.93 12.17 -23.18
CA GLU A 175 -26.00 12.06 -24.16
C GLU A 175 -27.02 10.99 -23.72
N PRO A 176 -28.29 11.09 -24.16
CA PRO A 176 -29.27 10.04 -23.94
C PRO A 176 -28.74 8.66 -24.38
N GLY A 177 -28.88 7.67 -23.50
CA GLY A 177 -28.39 6.31 -23.65
C GLY A 177 -27.01 6.07 -23.07
N ASP A 178 -26.20 7.10 -22.79
CA ASP A 178 -24.90 6.90 -22.17
C ASP A 178 -24.99 6.23 -20.81
N VAL A 179 -23.98 5.44 -20.48
CA VAL A 179 -23.94 4.64 -19.26
C VAL A 179 -22.76 5.04 -18.40
N ILE A 180 -23.02 5.20 -17.11
CA ILE A 180 -22.01 5.38 -16.08
C ILE A 180 -22.03 4.16 -15.16
N LEU A 181 -20.94 3.40 -15.12
CA LEU A 181 -20.72 2.32 -14.15
C LEU A 181 -20.11 2.94 -12.89
N THR A 182 -20.78 2.80 -11.75
CA THR A 182 -20.57 3.65 -10.58
C THR A 182 -19.53 3.12 -9.61
N GLY A 183 -18.71 2.16 -10.02
CA GLY A 183 -17.75 1.46 -9.20
C GLY A 183 -18.35 0.22 -8.52
N THR A 184 -17.47 -0.62 -7.99
CA THR A 184 -17.82 -1.91 -7.39
C THR A 184 -17.51 -1.97 -5.88
N PRO A 185 -18.35 -2.63 -5.05
CA PRO A 185 -18.05 -2.90 -3.65
C PRO A 185 -16.88 -3.87 -3.43
N ALA A 186 -16.50 -4.09 -2.16
CA ALA A 186 -15.62 -5.20 -1.79
C ALA A 186 -16.24 -6.57 -2.16
N GLY A 187 -15.39 -7.61 -2.27
CA GLY A 187 -15.81 -8.99 -2.57
C GLY A 187 -15.75 -9.39 -4.05
N SER A 188 -15.38 -8.47 -4.92
CA SER A 188 -14.91 -8.78 -6.29
C SER A 188 -13.70 -9.71 -6.22
N SER A 189 -13.73 -10.77 -7.03
CA SER A 189 -12.67 -11.78 -7.09
C SER A 189 -12.63 -12.45 -8.47
N VAL A 190 -11.72 -13.42 -8.63
CA VAL A 190 -11.48 -14.12 -9.90
C VAL A 190 -12.52 -15.22 -10.13
N VAL A 191 -12.98 -15.34 -11.38
CA VAL A 191 -13.86 -16.41 -11.88
C VAL A 191 -13.19 -17.19 -13.01
N ALA A 192 -13.61 -18.43 -13.17
CA ALA A 192 -13.09 -19.38 -14.14
C ALA A 192 -14.18 -19.85 -15.13
N PRO A 193 -13.80 -20.37 -16.31
CA PRO A 193 -14.72 -21.09 -17.19
C PRO A 193 -15.52 -22.14 -16.42
N GLY A 194 -16.85 -22.11 -16.59
CA GLY A 194 -17.81 -22.91 -15.84
C GLY A 194 -18.55 -22.14 -14.73
N ASP A 195 -18.04 -20.99 -14.30
CA ASP A 195 -18.71 -20.15 -13.31
C ASP A 195 -19.87 -19.34 -13.92
N THR A 196 -20.90 -19.12 -13.11
CA THR A 196 -21.99 -18.18 -13.41
C THR A 196 -21.93 -17.02 -12.43
N VAL A 197 -21.92 -15.80 -12.96
CA VAL A 197 -21.98 -14.57 -12.15
C VAL A 197 -23.33 -13.91 -12.35
N GLU A 198 -24.00 -13.57 -11.27
CA GLU A 198 -25.28 -12.88 -11.28
C GLU A 198 -25.16 -11.52 -10.59
N VAL A 199 -25.73 -10.46 -11.16
CA VAL A 199 -25.78 -9.14 -10.54
C VAL A 199 -27.23 -8.65 -10.48
N GLU A 200 -27.65 -8.09 -9.36
CA GLU A 200 -28.97 -7.48 -9.20
C GLU A 200 -28.83 -6.11 -8.56
N VAL A 201 -29.56 -5.14 -9.11
CA VAL A 201 -29.81 -3.85 -8.46
C VAL A 201 -31.26 -3.82 -8.00
N SER A 202 -31.47 -3.42 -6.75
CA SER A 202 -32.79 -3.20 -6.20
C SER A 202 -32.93 -1.81 -5.59
N ALA A 203 -34.16 -1.32 -5.52
CA ALA A 203 -34.50 -0.04 -4.93
C ALA A 203 -35.87 -0.12 -4.25
N THR A 204 -36.19 0.88 -3.42
CA THR A 204 -37.54 1.10 -2.93
C THR A 204 -38.18 2.22 -3.73
N SER A 205 -39.37 2.00 -4.27
CA SER A 205 -40.12 3.01 -5.03
C SER A 205 -40.38 4.24 -4.17
N ALA A 206 -39.95 5.41 -4.64
CA ALA A 206 -40.18 6.69 -3.98
C ALA A 206 -41.68 7.06 -3.92
N SER A 207 -42.47 6.58 -4.88
CA SER A 207 -43.90 6.89 -4.97
C SER A 207 -44.80 5.90 -4.23
N THR A 208 -44.46 4.61 -4.24
CA THR A 208 -45.33 3.52 -3.74
C THR A 208 -44.76 2.77 -2.54
N GLY A 209 -43.45 2.89 -2.27
CA GLY A 209 -42.73 2.08 -1.28
C GLY A 209 -42.53 0.62 -1.67
N ALA A 210 -42.93 0.21 -2.89
CA ALA A 210 -42.73 -1.15 -3.38
C ALA A 210 -41.26 -1.42 -3.73
N GLU A 211 -40.82 -2.68 -3.61
CA GLU A 211 -39.49 -3.09 -4.06
C GLU A 211 -39.43 -3.11 -5.60
N LEU A 212 -38.40 -2.47 -6.14
CA LEU A 212 -38.05 -2.46 -7.56
C LEU A 212 -36.78 -3.30 -7.75
N SER A 213 -36.69 -4.05 -8.84
CA SER A 213 -35.52 -4.86 -9.17
C SER A 213 -35.19 -4.75 -10.66
N SER A 214 -33.90 -4.71 -10.99
CA SER A 214 -33.41 -4.87 -12.35
C SER A 214 -33.66 -6.28 -12.89
N GLY A 215 -34.00 -7.25 -12.03
CA GLY A 215 -33.82 -8.67 -12.27
C GLY A 215 -32.35 -9.07 -12.16
N ARG A 216 -32.09 -10.38 -12.17
CA ARG A 216 -30.71 -10.90 -12.19
C ARG A 216 -30.12 -10.83 -13.59
N LEU A 217 -29.06 -10.05 -13.72
CA LEU A 217 -28.14 -10.10 -14.85
C LEU A 217 -27.30 -11.37 -14.72
N VAL A 218 -27.53 -12.37 -15.57
CA VAL A 218 -26.81 -13.65 -15.52
C VAL A 218 -25.71 -13.63 -16.57
N THR A 219 -24.48 -13.98 -16.19
CA THR A 219 -23.34 -14.09 -17.12
C THR A 219 -22.65 -15.44 -16.91
N ASN A 220 -22.46 -16.20 -17.98
CA ASN A 220 -21.76 -17.49 -17.94
C ASN A 220 -20.32 -17.32 -18.43
N VAL A 221 -19.34 -17.81 -17.68
CA VAL A 221 -17.93 -17.74 -18.09
C VAL A 221 -17.58 -19.01 -18.86
N VAL A 222 -17.04 -18.85 -20.07
CA VAL A 222 -16.57 -19.96 -20.92
C VAL A 222 -15.10 -19.77 -21.25
N GLU A 223 -14.43 -20.86 -21.67
CA GLU A 223 -13.06 -20.78 -22.17
C GLU A 223 -13.07 -20.26 -23.62
N GLY A 224 -12.28 -19.23 -23.88
CA GLY A 224 -12.08 -18.67 -25.22
C GLY A 224 -10.68 -18.94 -25.76
N ALA A 225 -10.43 -18.52 -27.01
CA ALA A 225 -9.14 -18.73 -27.66
C ALA A 225 -8.00 -17.86 -27.05
N GLY A 226 -6.82 -18.46 -26.87
CA GLY A 226 -5.65 -17.86 -26.21
C GLY A 226 -4.54 -17.38 -27.16
N GLU A 227 -4.88 -16.79 -28.29
CA GLU A 227 -3.93 -16.47 -29.38
C GLU A 227 -3.26 -15.09 -29.21
N PHE A 228 -2.50 -14.90 -28.12
CA PHE A 228 -1.74 -13.66 -27.94
C PHE A 228 -0.40 -13.71 -28.69
N ASP A 229 -0.25 -12.92 -29.75
CA ASP A 229 1.01 -12.82 -30.51
C ASP A 229 2.00 -11.84 -29.83
N PRO A 230 3.12 -12.32 -29.27
CA PRO A 230 4.13 -11.46 -28.65
C PRO A 230 4.80 -10.48 -29.63
N LYS A 231 4.66 -10.69 -30.95
CA LYS A 231 5.16 -9.75 -31.97
C LYS A 231 4.27 -8.52 -32.14
N LEU A 232 3.01 -8.60 -31.71
CA LEU A 232 2.04 -7.50 -31.84
C LEU A 232 1.96 -6.64 -30.58
N GLY A 233 2.17 -7.22 -29.40
CA GLY A 233 2.06 -6.46 -28.15
C GLY A 233 2.29 -7.28 -26.89
N SER A 234 1.86 -6.71 -25.76
CA SER A 234 1.96 -7.35 -24.44
C SER A 234 1.15 -8.65 -24.39
N THR A 235 1.78 -9.73 -23.94
CA THR A 235 1.11 -10.98 -23.63
C THR A 235 0.61 -10.99 -22.18
N PRO A 236 -0.33 -11.88 -21.82
CA PRO A 236 -0.73 -12.11 -20.44
C PRO A 236 0.47 -12.33 -19.52
N ALA A 237 0.48 -11.65 -18.37
CA ALA A 237 1.48 -11.81 -17.33
C ALA A 237 0.83 -11.74 -15.95
N VAL A 238 1.21 -12.65 -15.07
CA VAL A 238 0.73 -12.70 -13.69
C VAL A 238 1.87 -12.35 -12.75
N THR A 239 1.62 -11.42 -11.84
CA THR A 239 2.49 -11.09 -10.71
C THR A 239 1.70 -11.20 -9.43
N GLU A 240 2.36 -11.38 -8.29
CA GLU A 240 1.68 -11.40 -6.98
C GLU A 240 0.83 -10.15 -6.75
N ALA A 241 1.33 -8.97 -7.16
CA ALA A 241 0.60 -7.72 -7.04
C ALA A 241 -0.68 -7.71 -7.90
N LEU A 242 -0.64 -8.26 -9.12
CA LEU A 242 -1.84 -8.38 -9.96
C LEU A 242 -2.82 -9.40 -9.38
N GLN A 243 -2.31 -10.49 -8.82
CA GLN A 243 -3.14 -11.52 -8.18
C GLN A 243 -3.83 -10.95 -6.94
N ALA A 244 -3.10 -10.27 -6.05
CA ALA A 244 -3.69 -9.58 -4.90
C ALA A 244 -4.73 -8.53 -5.31
N ASP A 245 -4.50 -7.79 -6.39
CA ASP A 245 -5.44 -6.79 -6.90
C ASP A 245 -6.72 -7.43 -7.47
N ALA A 246 -6.59 -8.56 -8.19
CA ALA A 246 -7.70 -9.29 -8.81
C ALA A 246 -8.58 -10.03 -7.78
N TRP A 247 -7.97 -10.56 -6.72
CA TRP A 247 -8.68 -11.23 -5.63
C TRP A 247 -9.17 -10.27 -4.53
N GLY A 248 -8.77 -9.00 -4.59
CA GLY A 248 -9.14 -7.98 -3.62
C GLY A 248 -8.17 -7.85 -2.45
N SER A 249 -7.52 -8.94 -2.04
CA SER A 249 -6.46 -8.95 -1.03
C SER A 249 -5.43 -10.06 -1.27
N ARG A 250 -4.26 -9.98 -0.59
CA ARG A 250 -3.25 -11.05 -0.63
C ARG A 250 -3.75 -12.34 0.02
N GLU A 251 -4.49 -12.23 1.12
CA GLU A 251 -5.07 -13.38 1.82
C GLU A 251 -6.06 -14.12 0.92
N GLU A 252 -7.01 -13.42 0.30
CA GLU A 252 -7.97 -14.01 -0.63
C GLU A 252 -7.28 -14.57 -1.89
N ALA A 253 -6.15 -14.00 -2.29
CA ALA A 253 -5.31 -14.52 -3.36
C ALA A 253 -4.54 -15.81 -3.01
N GLY A 254 -4.59 -16.27 -1.76
CA GLY A 254 -3.76 -17.39 -1.27
C GLY A 254 -2.27 -17.05 -1.23
N LEU A 255 -1.92 -15.76 -1.25
CA LEU A 255 -0.54 -15.30 -1.15
C LEU A 255 -0.17 -15.15 0.32
N ALA A 256 1.10 -15.43 0.63
CA ALA A 256 1.64 -15.07 1.94
C ALA A 256 1.36 -13.57 2.18
N PRO A 257 1.08 -13.16 3.43
CA PRO A 257 1.07 -11.75 3.79
C PRO A 257 2.32 -11.11 3.20
N GLU A 258 2.20 -9.91 2.65
CA GLU A 258 3.39 -9.16 2.27
C GLU A 258 4.31 -9.19 3.50
N GLU A 259 5.54 -9.65 3.35
CA GLU A 259 6.58 -9.41 4.35
C GLU A 259 6.78 -7.90 4.37
N SER A 260 5.89 -7.20 5.07
CA SER A 260 6.03 -5.79 5.23
C SER A 260 7.31 -5.62 6.02
N ALA A 261 8.11 -4.66 5.60
CA ALA A 261 9.18 -4.10 6.42
C ALA A 261 8.64 -3.58 7.79
N ALA A 262 7.32 -3.66 8.03
CA ALA A 262 6.60 -3.28 9.22
C ALA A 262 6.12 -4.45 10.12
N ASN A 263 6.54 -5.71 9.87
CA ASN A 263 6.44 -6.74 10.91
C ASN A 263 7.47 -6.44 12.01
N PRO A 264 7.11 -6.47 13.30
CA PRO A 264 8.09 -6.34 14.37
C PRO A 264 9.13 -7.46 14.27
N LEU A 265 10.37 -7.18 14.67
CA LEU A 265 11.39 -8.22 14.84
C LEU A 265 10.89 -9.27 15.83
N SER A 266 11.11 -10.55 15.53
CA SER A 266 10.85 -11.63 16.49
C SER A 266 11.65 -11.38 17.78
N GLU A 267 11.15 -11.89 18.91
CA GLU A 267 11.83 -11.71 20.20
C GLU A 267 13.25 -12.30 20.18
N ASP A 268 13.44 -13.46 19.53
CA ASP A 268 14.74 -14.11 19.36
C ASP A 268 15.71 -13.25 18.54
N LEU A 269 15.28 -12.77 17.37
CA LEU A 269 16.10 -11.92 16.52
C LEU A 269 16.47 -10.61 17.22
N ARG A 270 15.52 -10.00 17.93
CA ARG A 270 15.77 -8.81 18.76
C ARG A 270 16.80 -9.09 19.85
N ALA A 271 16.73 -10.23 20.51
CA ALA A 271 17.70 -10.60 21.56
C ALA A 271 19.11 -10.74 20.97
N LYS A 272 19.27 -11.46 19.85
CA LYS A 272 20.55 -11.58 19.12
C LYS A 272 21.12 -10.22 18.73
N LEU A 273 20.31 -9.34 18.16
CA LEU A 273 20.73 -7.99 17.75
C LEU A 273 21.07 -7.09 18.94
N THR A 274 20.47 -7.34 20.11
CA THR A 274 20.79 -6.60 21.34
C THR A 274 22.16 -6.99 21.87
N GLU A 275 22.54 -8.26 21.73
CA GLU A 275 23.86 -8.78 22.11
C GLU A 275 24.96 -8.38 21.11
N ALA A 276 24.67 -8.41 19.80
CA ALA A 276 25.66 -8.19 18.77
C ALA A 276 26.23 -6.74 18.79
N PRO A 277 27.56 -6.56 18.79
CA PRO A 277 28.17 -5.24 18.70
C PRO A 277 28.05 -4.66 17.28
N THR A 278 27.84 -3.35 17.16
CA THR A 278 27.74 -2.68 15.85
C THR A 278 28.99 -2.87 14.99
N ALA A 279 30.18 -2.93 15.60
CA ALA A 279 31.43 -3.22 14.90
C ALA A 279 31.43 -4.59 14.21
N GLY A 280 30.94 -5.63 14.89
CA GLY A 280 30.81 -6.99 14.33
C GLY A 280 29.80 -7.03 13.19
N LEU A 281 28.62 -6.40 13.38
CA LEU A 281 27.59 -6.28 12.34
C LEU A 281 28.13 -5.55 11.09
N SER A 282 28.87 -4.46 11.29
CA SER A 282 29.53 -3.68 10.22
C SER A 282 30.52 -4.54 9.44
N ALA A 283 31.37 -5.32 10.11
CA ALA A 283 32.32 -6.21 9.47
C ALA A 283 31.62 -7.28 8.60
N GLN A 284 30.51 -7.83 9.08
CA GLN A 284 29.71 -8.82 8.35
C GLN A 284 29.02 -8.24 7.12
N LEU A 285 28.49 -7.02 7.21
CA LEU A 285 27.91 -6.31 6.08
C LEU A 285 28.97 -5.97 5.03
N ARG A 286 30.14 -5.51 5.46
CA ARG A 286 31.28 -5.24 4.57
C ARG A 286 31.74 -6.48 3.83
N GLY A 287 31.79 -7.64 4.51
CA GLY A 287 32.08 -8.93 3.88
C GLY A 287 31.09 -9.31 2.76
N ARG A 288 29.88 -8.77 2.80
CA ARG A 288 28.81 -8.94 1.80
C ARG A 288 28.76 -7.80 0.76
N GLY A 289 29.77 -6.92 0.75
CA GLY A 289 29.88 -5.82 -0.21
C GLY A 289 29.16 -4.52 0.20
N LEU A 290 28.53 -4.48 1.38
CA LEU A 290 27.80 -3.33 1.89
C LEU A 290 28.71 -2.47 2.76
N ASN A 291 29.21 -1.35 2.20
CA ASN A 291 30.18 -0.48 2.87
C ASN A 291 29.56 0.81 3.45
N ASN A 292 28.39 1.22 2.97
CA ASN A 292 27.75 2.52 3.29
C ASN A 292 26.52 2.32 4.19
N VAL A 293 26.70 1.55 5.27
CA VAL A 293 25.62 1.11 6.18
C VAL A 293 25.67 1.75 7.57
N VAL A 294 26.58 2.70 7.79
CA VAL A 294 26.76 3.41 9.06
C VAL A 294 26.06 4.76 8.96
N ILE A 295 25.19 5.10 9.91
CA ILE A 295 24.70 6.49 10.07
C ILE A 295 25.84 7.30 10.70
N GLU A 296 26.46 8.16 9.91
CA GLU A 296 27.64 8.92 10.31
C GLU A 296 27.27 10.14 11.18
N GLY A 297 28.20 10.52 12.07
CA GLY A 297 28.12 11.77 12.83
C GLY A 297 27.17 11.76 14.02
N VAL A 298 26.50 10.65 14.30
CA VAL A 298 25.61 10.50 15.47
C VAL A 298 26.30 9.79 16.62
N SER A 299 25.97 10.17 17.85
CA SER A 299 26.44 9.51 19.08
C SER A 299 25.31 9.45 20.10
N PRO A 300 25.31 8.46 21.02
CA PRO A 300 24.26 8.36 22.01
C PRO A 300 24.30 9.55 22.97
N LEU A 301 23.13 10.05 23.37
CA LEU A 301 23.04 11.09 24.39
C LEU A 301 23.51 10.61 25.78
N VAL A 302 23.39 9.29 26.02
CA VAL A 302 23.80 8.61 27.25
C VAL A 302 24.75 7.47 26.88
N PRO A 303 26.01 7.49 27.34
CA PRO A 303 26.94 6.37 27.13
C PRO A 303 26.37 5.04 27.65
N GLY A 304 26.66 3.95 26.94
CA GLY A 304 26.12 2.61 27.20
C GLY A 304 24.70 2.40 26.66
N SER A 305 24.16 3.32 25.86
CA SER A 305 22.84 3.15 25.25
C SER A 305 22.89 2.09 24.16
N LYS A 306 21.91 1.18 24.15
CA LYS A 306 21.65 0.25 23.05
C LYS A 306 20.30 0.58 22.41
N VAL A 307 20.22 0.53 21.09
CA VAL A 307 18.98 0.65 20.33
C VAL A 307 18.88 -0.47 19.30
N VAL A 308 17.71 -1.11 19.22
CA VAL A 308 17.41 -2.18 18.26
C VAL A 308 15.96 -2.07 17.82
N GLY A 309 15.70 -1.94 16.52
CA GLY A 309 14.35 -1.96 15.99
C GLY A 309 14.28 -1.69 14.50
N THR A 310 13.07 -1.58 13.96
CA THR A 310 12.82 -1.31 12.53
C THR A 310 12.67 0.19 12.27
N ALA A 311 13.22 0.68 11.16
CA ALA A 311 13.26 2.10 10.87
C ALA A 311 11.88 2.69 10.54
N LYS A 312 11.47 3.71 11.29
CA LYS A 312 10.41 4.66 10.92
C LYS A 312 11.08 5.95 10.44
N THR A 313 11.08 6.19 9.13
CA THR A 313 11.87 7.28 8.55
C THR A 313 11.12 8.62 8.52
N LEU A 314 11.85 9.71 8.73
CA LEU A 314 11.33 11.08 8.68
C LEU A 314 12.37 12.00 8.01
N ARG A 315 11.91 12.76 7.02
CA ARG A 315 12.78 13.64 6.24
C ARG A 315 12.50 15.12 6.51
N PHE A 316 13.57 15.88 6.67
CA PHE A 316 13.54 17.34 6.77
C PHE A 316 14.21 17.97 5.55
N VAL A 317 13.69 19.13 5.13
CA VAL A 317 14.26 19.94 4.05
C VAL A 317 14.69 21.32 4.57
N PRO A 318 15.58 22.05 3.88
CA PRO A 318 15.96 23.41 4.30
C PRO A 318 14.73 24.30 4.51
N ASN A 319 14.76 25.11 5.56
CA ASN A 319 13.65 26.00 5.86
C ASN A 319 13.50 27.09 4.78
N ARG A 320 12.24 27.36 4.41
CA ARG A 320 11.81 28.60 3.77
C ARG A 320 10.58 29.11 4.51
N GLU A 321 10.55 30.40 4.82
CA GLU A 321 9.54 31.01 5.66
C GLU A 321 8.12 30.89 5.08
N ASP A 322 7.97 30.85 3.75
CA ASP A 322 6.70 30.61 3.08
C ASP A 322 6.22 29.16 3.23
N LEU A 323 7.12 28.19 3.11
CA LEU A 323 6.81 26.75 3.23
C LEU A 323 6.57 26.32 4.68
N PHE A 324 7.21 26.97 5.65
CA PHE A 324 6.98 26.69 7.07
C PHE A 324 5.52 26.94 7.48
N LYS A 325 4.85 27.93 6.87
CA LYS A 325 3.43 28.21 7.15
C LYS A 325 2.52 27.02 6.81
N SER A 326 2.82 26.30 5.73
CA SER A 326 2.01 25.16 5.27
C SER A 326 2.48 23.81 5.82
N HIS A 327 3.78 23.65 6.11
CA HIS A 327 4.37 22.34 6.46
C HIS A 327 4.94 22.27 7.89
N GLY A 328 5.23 23.41 8.52
CA GLY A 328 5.91 23.47 9.81
C GLY A 328 4.99 23.52 11.02
N GLY A 329 3.83 24.16 10.89
CA GLY A 329 2.83 24.29 11.97
C GLY A 329 1.87 23.10 12.08
N GLY A 330 0.94 23.18 13.04
CA GLY A 330 -0.19 22.26 13.13
C GLY A 330 0.20 20.79 13.26
N TYR A 331 -0.55 19.90 12.58
CA TYR A 331 -0.31 18.46 12.53
C TYR A 331 0.60 18.07 11.35
N ASN A 332 1.85 18.52 11.42
CA ASN A 332 2.86 18.34 10.36
C ASN A 332 3.37 16.88 10.22
N ALA A 333 4.26 16.65 9.26
CA ALA A 333 4.84 15.32 8.98
C ALA A 333 5.58 14.71 10.18
N GLN A 334 6.26 15.53 10.99
CA GLN A 334 6.92 15.06 12.22
C GLN A 334 5.89 14.52 13.21
N LYS A 335 4.83 15.26 13.52
CA LYS A 335 3.81 14.79 14.47
C LYS A 335 3.10 13.53 13.97
N ARG A 336 2.78 13.47 12.67
CA ARG A 336 2.22 12.26 12.04
C ARG A 336 3.14 11.06 12.16
N ALA A 337 4.43 11.22 11.91
CA ALA A 337 5.41 10.14 12.03
C ALA A 337 5.45 9.58 13.46
N PHE A 338 5.44 10.45 14.47
CA PHE A 338 5.45 10.04 15.89
C PHE A 338 4.11 9.44 16.36
N ASP A 339 2.97 9.90 15.83
CA ASP A 339 1.66 9.34 16.19
C ASP A 339 1.37 7.99 15.56
N THR A 340 1.96 7.71 14.40
CA THR A 340 1.78 6.46 13.64
C THR A 340 2.88 5.42 13.90
N LEU A 341 3.73 5.67 14.90
CA LEU A 341 4.73 4.73 15.37
C LEU A 341 4.10 3.41 15.84
N ARG A 342 4.82 2.33 15.60
CA ARG A 342 4.49 0.97 16.07
C ARG A 342 5.51 0.54 17.12
N SER A 343 5.08 -0.38 17.99
CA SER A 343 5.95 -0.96 19.00
C SER A 343 7.16 -1.66 18.35
N GLY A 344 8.35 -1.39 18.87
CA GLY A 344 9.59 -1.97 18.36
C GLY A 344 10.28 -1.17 17.25
N GLU A 345 9.71 -0.05 16.80
CA GLU A 345 10.32 0.83 15.79
C GLU A 345 11.39 1.77 16.38
N VAL A 346 12.27 2.25 15.50
CA VAL A 346 13.26 3.30 15.76
C VAL A 346 12.97 4.46 14.81
N VAL A 347 12.75 5.67 15.33
CA VAL A 347 12.57 6.83 14.44
C VAL A 347 13.93 7.24 13.87
N VAL A 348 14.08 7.29 12.55
CA VAL A 348 15.31 7.73 11.88
C VAL A 348 15.05 9.04 11.14
N ILE A 349 15.68 10.12 11.58
CA ILE A 349 15.42 11.48 11.13
C ILE A 349 16.60 11.98 10.28
N GLU A 350 16.38 12.12 8.98
CA GLU A 350 17.28 12.88 8.10
C GLU A 350 17.01 14.36 8.27
N ALA A 351 17.95 15.03 8.94
CA ALA A 351 18.02 16.47 9.14
C ALA A 351 19.14 17.12 8.32
N ARG A 352 19.75 16.37 7.40
CA ARG A 352 20.79 16.83 6.45
C ARG A 352 22.09 17.22 7.16
N GLY A 353 22.36 16.64 8.33
CA GLY A 353 23.51 17.02 9.16
C GLY A 353 23.38 18.39 9.85
N GLU A 354 22.20 19.00 9.84
CA GLU A 354 21.99 20.35 10.38
C GLU A 354 21.85 20.32 11.92
N ALA A 355 22.94 20.65 12.61
CA ALA A 355 23.02 20.72 14.08
C ALA A 355 22.45 22.02 14.70
N GLY A 356 22.14 23.04 13.89
CA GLY A 356 21.73 24.37 14.34
C GLY A 356 20.28 24.52 14.81
N SER A 357 19.51 23.41 14.84
CA SER A 357 18.10 23.38 15.21
C SER A 357 17.70 21.99 15.73
N GLY A 358 16.79 21.94 16.71
CA GLY A 358 16.25 20.71 17.26
C GLY A 358 15.26 20.01 16.31
N THR A 359 15.47 18.72 16.05
CA THR A 359 14.56 17.83 15.31
C THR A 359 13.74 16.93 16.25
N LEU A 360 14.08 16.95 17.54
CA LEU A 360 13.44 16.20 18.61
C LEU A 360 13.44 17.08 19.87
N GLY A 361 12.42 16.90 20.71
CA GLY A 361 12.36 17.41 22.08
C GLY A 361 11.61 16.43 22.97
N ASP A 362 11.51 16.76 24.25
CA ASP A 362 10.90 15.95 25.31
C ASP A 362 9.50 15.42 24.98
N VAL A 363 8.58 16.25 24.48
CA VAL A 363 7.19 15.86 24.17
C VAL A 363 7.13 14.79 23.09
N LEU A 364 7.94 14.92 22.04
CA LEU A 364 7.99 13.93 20.96
C LEU A 364 8.69 12.65 21.41
N ALA A 365 9.73 12.76 22.24
CA ALA A 365 10.38 11.59 22.86
C ALA A 365 9.39 10.82 23.75
N LEU A 366 8.60 11.51 24.58
CA LEU A 366 7.54 10.91 25.40
C LEU A 366 6.51 10.20 24.53
N ARG A 367 6.09 10.82 23.42
CA ARG A 367 5.15 10.21 22.49
C ARG A 367 5.71 8.95 21.85
N ALA A 368 6.96 8.98 21.39
CA ALA A 368 7.63 7.81 20.83
C ALA A 368 7.67 6.66 21.83
N LYS A 369 8.07 6.93 23.07
CA LYS A 369 8.05 5.94 24.16
C LYS A 369 6.65 5.37 24.40
N ALA A 370 5.63 6.22 24.43
CA ALA A 370 4.24 5.80 24.65
C ALA A 370 3.72 4.88 23.53
N GLN A 371 4.25 5.00 22.30
CA GLN A 371 3.94 4.12 21.17
C GLN A 371 4.83 2.86 21.11
N GLY A 372 5.71 2.66 22.09
CA GLY A 372 6.61 1.50 22.16
C GLY A 372 7.84 1.60 21.26
N ALA A 373 8.23 2.80 20.82
CA ALA A 373 9.49 2.99 20.10
C ALA A 373 10.69 2.66 21.00
N THR A 374 11.71 2.08 20.39
CA THR A 374 12.93 1.61 21.06
C THR A 374 14.06 2.64 21.06
N GLY A 375 13.96 3.65 20.19
CA GLY A 375 14.89 4.78 20.19
C GLY A 375 14.61 5.79 19.08
N VAL A 376 15.42 6.84 19.04
CA VAL A 376 15.43 7.85 17.96
C VAL A 376 16.86 8.08 17.49
N ILE A 377 17.06 8.08 16.18
CA ILE A 377 18.32 8.47 15.53
C ILE A 377 18.05 9.73 14.72
N THR A 378 18.88 10.75 14.87
CA THR A 378 18.81 11.98 14.06
C THR A 378 20.21 12.44 13.70
N ASP A 379 20.45 12.74 12.42
CA ASP A 379 21.69 13.41 12.03
C ASP A 379 21.66 14.94 12.33
N GLY A 380 20.63 15.42 13.04
CA GLY A 380 20.46 16.81 13.45
C GLY A 380 20.65 17.07 14.95
N GLY A 381 20.17 18.22 15.40
CA GLY A 381 20.20 18.62 16.80
C GLY A 381 19.03 18.05 17.63
N VAL A 382 19.24 17.84 18.93
CA VAL A 382 18.20 17.49 19.90
C VAL A 382 18.03 18.61 20.94
N ARG A 383 16.77 19.00 21.18
CA ARG A 383 16.37 19.95 22.22
C ARG A 383 16.03 19.21 23.51
N ASP A 384 16.11 19.90 24.64
CA ASP A 384 15.75 19.35 25.97
C ASP A 384 16.51 18.03 26.23
N SER A 385 17.80 18.02 25.85
CA SER A 385 18.56 16.78 25.71
C SER A 385 18.74 16.03 27.04
N ALA A 386 18.67 16.73 28.17
CA ALA A 386 18.77 16.10 29.50
C ALA A 386 17.47 15.35 29.83
N GLU A 387 16.32 15.94 29.53
CA GLU A 387 15.01 15.34 29.68
C GLU A 387 14.83 14.17 28.70
N VAL A 388 15.20 14.38 27.43
CA VAL A 388 15.14 13.34 26.39
C VAL A 388 15.99 12.13 26.74
N ALA A 389 17.20 12.34 27.28
CA ALA A 389 18.10 11.28 27.72
C ALA A 389 17.47 10.36 28.80
N GLY A 390 16.53 10.86 29.61
CA GLY A 390 15.82 10.07 30.61
C GLY A 390 14.61 9.29 30.08
N ILE A 391 14.22 9.48 28.81
CA ILE A 391 12.99 8.90 28.25
C ILE A 391 13.28 7.60 27.50
N LEU A 392 14.11 7.66 26.47
CA LEU A 392 14.47 6.54 25.58
C LEU A 392 15.87 6.77 24.97
N PRO A 393 16.53 5.73 24.44
CA PRO A 393 17.80 5.87 23.72
C PRO A 393 17.68 6.85 22.54
N VAL A 394 18.56 7.85 22.49
CA VAL A 394 18.62 8.81 21.40
C VAL A 394 20.05 8.98 20.93
N PHE A 395 20.24 8.91 19.62
CA PHE A 395 21.51 9.13 18.93
C PHE A 395 21.39 10.39 18.09
N ALA A 396 22.31 11.33 18.27
CA ALA A 396 22.24 12.64 17.65
C ALA A 396 23.60 13.21 17.31
N THR A 397 23.65 14.13 16.34
CA THR A 397 24.86 14.88 15.99
C THR A 397 25.17 15.97 17.01
N ALA A 398 24.14 16.61 17.58
CA ALA A 398 24.34 17.73 18.49
C ALA A 398 23.19 17.91 19.50
N LYS A 399 23.50 18.65 20.57
CA LYS A 399 22.52 19.21 21.51
C LYS A 399 22.27 20.66 21.10
N ASN A 400 21.01 21.08 20.93
CA ASN A 400 20.68 22.44 20.52
C ASN A 400 19.35 22.92 21.12
N PRO A 401 19.29 24.10 21.78
CA PRO A 401 18.07 24.62 22.38
C PRO A 401 17.06 25.21 21.37
N ALA A 402 17.45 25.41 20.12
CA ALA A 402 16.59 26.04 19.12
C ALA A 402 15.43 25.14 18.69
N VAL A 403 14.26 25.75 18.49
CA VAL A 403 13.01 25.06 18.11
C VAL A 403 12.93 24.76 16.61
N LEU A 404 12.02 23.84 16.26
CA LEU A 404 11.64 23.55 14.89
C LEU A 404 11.29 24.82 14.09
N GLY A 405 11.65 24.84 12.81
CA GLY A 405 11.31 25.94 11.89
C GLY A 405 12.35 27.02 11.74
N ARG A 406 13.49 26.89 12.43
CA ARG A 406 14.61 27.82 12.27
C ARG A 406 15.46 27.50 11.04
N LYS A 407 15.83 26.23 10.86
CA LYS A 407 16.80 25.79 9.83
C LYS A 407 16.24 24.78 8.84
N HIS A 408 15.21 24.06 9.25
CA HIS A 408 14.57 23.02 8.47
C HIS A 408 13.12 22.82 8.87
N VAL A 409 12.37 22.19 7.97
CA VAL A 409 10.95 21.88 8.10
C VAL A 409 10.74 20.38 7.83
N PRO A 410 9.93 19.67 8.62
CA PRO A 410 9.60 18.27 8.34
C PRO A 410 8.75 18.19 7.07
N TRP A 411 9.12 17.30 6.16
CA TRP A 411 8.55 17.25 4.83
C TRP A 411 7.65 16.03 4.63
N GLU A 412 8.21 14.84 4.85
CA GLU A 412 7.55 13.56 4.56
C GLU A 412 8.10 12.46 5.49
N SER A 413 7.33 11.39 5.66
CA SER A 413 7.69 10.22 6.47
C SER A 413 7.43 8.95 5.67
N ASP A 414 7.99 7.82 6.11
CA ASP A 414 7.82 6.52 5.45
C ASP A 414 8.35 6.51 4.00
N VAL A 415 9.46 7.21 3.77
CA VAL A 415 10.20 7.25 2.50
C VAL A 415 11.67 6.89 2.71
N ALA A 416 12.41 6.64 1.64
CA ALA A 416 13.86 6.55 1.72
C ALA A 416 14.46 7.87 2.22
N VAL A 417 15.37 7.79 3.19
CA VAL A 417 16.09 8.96 3.74
C VAL A 417 17.60 8.76 3.70
N ALA A 418 18.35 9.85 3.71
CA ALA A 418 19.82 9.88 3.68
C ALA A 418 20.41 10.34 5.03
N CYS A 419 19.98 9.70 6.13
CA CYS A 419 20.37 10.08 7.49
C CYS A 419 21.86 9.77 7.73
N GLY A 420 22.65 10.79 8.07
CA GLY A 420 24.09 10.61 8.33
C GLY A 420 24.81 9.95 7.15
N ASN A 421 24.44 10.30 5.92
CA ASN A 421 24.96 9.72 4.68
C ASN A 421 24.68 8.21 4.45
N ALA A 422 23.92 7.56 5.34
CA ALA A 422 23.38 6.23 5.09
C ALA A 422 22.00 6.33 4.43
N THR A 423 21.76 5.48 3.42
CA THR A 423 20.40 5.30 2.90
C THR A 423 19.64 4.41 3.87
N VAL A 424 18.49 4.89 4.36
CA VAL A 424 17.61 4.14 5.26
C VAL A 424 16.22 4.07 4.63
N LEU A 425 15.75 2.84 4.41
CA LEU A 425 14.40 2.55 3.97
C LEU A 425 13.49 2.30 5.19
N PRO A 426 12.19 2.62 5.09
CA PRO A 426 11.23 2.19 6.11
C PRO A 426 11.33 0.67 6.33
N GLY A 427 11.53 0.30 7.59
CA GLY A 427 11.60 -1.09 8.03
C GLY A 427 12.97 -1.78 7.92
N ASP A 428 14.01 -1.09 7.45
CA ASP A 428 15.39 -1.53 7.67
C ASP A 428 15.66 -1.72 9.17
N VAL A 429 16.55 -2.65 9.51
CA VAL A 429 16.88 -2.92 10.91
C VAL A 429 17.98 -1.98 11.38
N ILE A 430 17.70 -1.26 12.45
CA ILE A 430 18.60 -0.30 13.07
C ILE A 430 19.17 -0.91 14.34
N VAL A 431 20.50 -0.96 14.43
CA VAL A 431 21.21 -1.33 15.65
C VAL A 431 22.19 -0.22 15.99
N GLY A 432 22.18 0.28 17.22
CA GLY A 432 23.13 1.29 17.68
C GLY A 432 23.64 1.04 19.08
N ASP A 433 24.91 1.36 19.29
CA ASP A 433 25.63 1.36 20.56
C ASP A 433 26.67 2.51 20.58
N ASP A 434 27.55 2.53 21.58
CA ASP A 434 28.51 3.63 21.75
C ASP A 434 29.45 3.86 20.54
N ASP A 435 29.66 2.85 19.69
CA ASP A 435 30.52 2.95 18.50
C ASP A 435 29.79 3.56 17.30
N GLY A 436 28.46 3.59 17.30
CA GLY A 436 27.66 4.20 16.24
C GLY A 436 26.34 3.48 15.97
N VAL A 437 25.79 3.72 14.79
CA VAL A 437 24.49 3.17 14.37
C VAL A 437 24.62 2.53 12.99
N ILE A 438 24.19 1.28 12.88
CA ILE A 438 24.21 0.47 11.66
C ILE A 438 22.80 0.27 11.13
N VAL A 439 22.69 0.34 9.81
CA VAL A 439 21.50 0.05 9.01
C VAL A 439 21.70 -1.31 8.35
N ILE A 440 20.82 -2.26 8.65
CA ILE A 440 20.89 -3.63 8.14
C ILE A 440 19.67 -3.84 7.22
N PRO A 441 19.86 -4.17 5.94
CA PRO A 441 18.77 -4.60 5.08
C PRO A 441 17.99 -5.74 5.72
N ARG A 442 16.66 -5.64 5.70
CA ARG A 442 15.73 -6.55 6.38
C ARG A 442 15.98 -8.02 6.02
N ASP A 443 16.25 -8.30 4.76
CA ASP A 443 16.47 -9.63 4.18
C ASP A 443 17.80 -10.27 4.59
N LEU A 444 18.75 -9.47 5.09
CA LEU A 444 20.08 -9.95 5.49
C LEU A 444 20.25 -10.07 7.00
N VAL A 445 19.29 -9.58 7.79
CA VAL A 445 19.49 -9.37 9.24
C VAL A 445 19.83 -10.64 10.01
N GLU A 446 19.15 -11.76 9.73
CA GLU A 446 19.38 -13.03 10.43
C GLU A 446 20.77 -13.58 10.13
N GLU A 447 21.16 -13.59 8.85
CA GLU A 447 22.47 -14.07 8.43
C GLU A 447 23.61 -13.20 8.99
N VAL A 448 23.41 -11.88 9.00
CA VAL A 448 24.40 -10.91 9.50
C VAL A 448 24.58 -11.03 11.01
N VAL A 449 23.49 -11.11 11.78
CA VAL A 449 23.59 -11.19 13.24
C VAL A 449 24.17 -12.52 13.70
N ASP A 450 23.77 -13.64 13.09
CA ASP A 450 24.30 -14.95 13.44
C ASP A 450 25.79 -15.04 13.13
N ALA A 451 26.23 -14.50 11.98
CA ALA A 451 27.64 -14.44 11.63
C ALA A 451 28.44 -13.49 12.54
N ALA A 452 27.84 -12.37 12.97
CA ALA A 452 28.48 -11.45 13.91
C ALA A 452 28.69 -12.10 15.28
N LEU A 453 27.66 -12.72 15.84
CA LEU A 453 27.75 -13.43 17.12
C LEU A 453 28.71 -14.62 17.07
N ALA A 454 28.71 -15.39 15.97
CA ALA A 454 29.69 -16.46 15.78
C ALA A 454 31.14 -15.93 15.75
N LYS A 455 31.35 -14.75 15.18
CA LYS A 455 32.66 -14.10 15.13
C LYS A 455 33.08 -13.56 16.50
N GLU A 456 32.16 -13.03 17.30
CA GLU A 456 32.43 -12.61 18.68
C GLU A 456 32.93 -13.77 19.55
N ILE A 457 32.39 -14.97 19.37
CA ILE A 457 32.87 -16.18 20.07
C ILE A 457 34.32 -16.49 19.67
N GLU A 458 34.67 -16.39 18.38
CA GLU A 458 36.03 -16.57 17.89
C GLU A 458 36.98 -15.50 18.45
N ASP A 459 36.55 -14.23 18.43
CA ASP A 459 37.37 -13.10 18.87
C ASP A 459 37.57 -13.11 20.39
N GLY A 460 36.57 -13.51 21.16
CA GLY A 460 36.70 -13.75 22.60
C GLY A 460 37.73 -14.84 22.91
N TRP A 461 37.69 -15.97 22.19
CA TRP A 461 38.70 -17.02 22.34
C TRP A 461 40.09 -16.53 21.94
N VAL A 462 40.21 -15.80 20.83
CA VAL A 462 41.49 -15.19 20.40
C VAL A 462 42.02 -14.25 21.48
N ALA A 463 41.16 -13.41 22.07
CA ALA A 463 41.55 -12.50 23.14
C ALA A 463 42.09 -13.25 24.36
N GLU A 464 41.47 -14.37 24.75
CA GLU A 464 41.99 -15.26 25.81
C GLU A 464 43.38 -15.81 25.45
N GLN A 465 43.58 -16.26 24.20
CA GLN A 465 44.89 -16.78 23.76
C GLN A 465 45.96 -15.68 23.74
N VAL A 466 45.63 -14.47 23.30
CA VAL A 466 46.55 -13.31 23.33
C VAL A 466 46.87 -12.93 24.77
N ALA A 467 45.88 -12.89 25.66
CA ALA A 467 46.08 -12.61 27.09
C ALA A 467 46.95 -13.67 27.77
N ALA A 468 46.92 -14.92 27.31
CA ALA A 468 47.82 -15.99 27.74
C ALA A 468 49.26 -15.86 27.20
N GLY A 469 49.56 -14.81 26.41
CA GLY A 469 50.90 -14.47 25.93
C GLY A 469 51.26 -15.02 24.54
N ASN A 470 50.29 -15.57 23.80
CA ASN A 470 50.54 -16.08 22.45
C ASN A 470 50.67 -14.94 21.41
N PRO A 471 51.51 -15.10 20.37
CA PRO A 471 51.64 -14.10 19.31
C PRO A 471 50.36 -14.00 18.46
N ILE A 472 50.08 -12.79 17.95
CA ILE A 472 48.88 -12.48 17.14
C ILE A 472 48.96 -13.10 15.73
N GLU A 473 50.18 -13.33 15.22
CA GLU A 473 50.37 -13.87 13.87
C GLU A 473 49.71 -15.25 13.71
N SER A 474 48.84 -15.38 12.70
CA SER A 474 48.02 -16.57 12.44
C SER A 474 47.01 -16.92 13.55
N LEU A 475 46.93 -16.12 14.62
CA LEU A 475 45.92 -16.22 15.67
C LEU A 475 44.74 -15.26 15.43
N PHE A 476 44.96 -14.11 14.79
CA PHE A 476 43.89 -13.16 14.43
C PHE A 476 43.93 -12.78 12.93
N PRO A 477 43.03 -13.32 12.08
CA PRO A 477 42.10 -14.40 12.39
C PRO A 477 42.84 -15.76 12.55
N PRO A 478 42.26 -16.74 13.29
CA PRO A 478 42.85 -18.06 13.47
C PRO A 478 43.09 -18.79 12.14
N LYS A 479 44.32 -19.26 11.93
CA LYS A 479 44.76 -20.03 10.75
C LYS A 479 45.62 -21.21 11.19
N GLY A 480 45.68 -22.25 10.36
CA GLY A 480 46.48 -23.45 10.63
C GLY A 480 46.13 -24.08 11.98
N GLU A 481 47.14 -24.34 12.80
CA GLU A 481 47.00 -24.95 14.13
C GLU A 481 46.04 -24.16 15.06
N TRP A 482 46.01 -22.83 14.97
CA TRP A 482 45.10 -22.02 15.78
C TRP A 482 43.63 -22.22 15.40
N LYS A 483 43.35 -22.44 14.11
CA LYS A 483 42.00 -22.78 13.66
C LYS A 483 41.57 -24.15 14.19
N GLU A 484 42.46 -25.14 14.14
CA GLU A 484 42.19 -26.49 14.68
C GLU A 484 41.93 -26.44 16.20
N LYS A 485 42.72 -25.66 16.95
CA LYS A 485 42.52 -25.45 18.38
C LYS A 485 41.19 -24.77 18.70
N PHE A 486 40.79 -23.78 17.92
CA PHE A 486 39.51 -23.10 18.09
C PHE A 486 38.34 -24.06 17.85
N GLU A 487 38.35 -24.82 16.75
CA GLU A 487 37.28 -25.79 16.44
C GLU A 487 37.18 -26.89 17.51
N ALA A 488 38.32 -27.38 18.01
CA ALA A 488 38.34 -28.35 19.10
C ALA A 488 37.78 -27.78 20.42
N TRP A 489 38.13 -26.52 20.74
CA TRP A 489 37.58 -25.82 21.91
C TRP A 489 36.07 -25.59 21.78
N LYS A 490 35.60 -25.23 20.58
CA LYS A 490 34.19 -25.00 20.29
C LYS A 490 33.37 -26.29 20.38
N ALA A 491 33.90 -27.42 19.90
CA ALA A 491 33.21 -28.71 19.94
C ALA A 491 33.13 -29.34 21.35
N ALA A 492 33.94 -28.86 22.30
CA ALA A 492 33.96 -29.35 23.68
C ALA A 492 32.95 -28.64 24.61
N ARG A 493 32.18 -27.68 24.08
CA ARG A 493 31.14 -26.91 24.77
C ARG A 493 29.80 -27.16 24.09
#